data_AF-E3MTH9-F1
#
_entry.id   AF-E3MTH9-F1
#
_cell.length_a   1.000
_cell.length_b   1.000
_cell.length_c   1.000
_cell.angle_alpha   90.00
_cell.angle_beta   90.00
_cell.angle_gamma   90.00
#
_symmetry.space_group_name_H-M   'P 1'
#
loop_
_entity.id
_entity.type
_entity.pdbx_description
1 polymer ?
#
loop_
_entity_poly.entity_id
_entity_poly.type
_entity_poly.pdbx_seq_one_letter_code
_entity_poly.pdbx_strand_id
1 'polypeptide(L)'
;MDQLTSPKSLRKCILFEFFRGKSVFETYNSFCEVMGYDAITLKEFEIWYYRFSRGEFDLDYDIRSEPKTRDFCQLPTCVIEKVLGKLCYKEQLTVRKVCRDLKSVVDSMRSSLKSMEMTWHSDYIECRFDNQLVVFSRKKYIRYDVDNVIRVFDKDYGKLALQDWKFPMRNRKLRLDFLKIECKEPNNRMKKEKKVKKLIEIFMELSEALESIGSRIHVQKLQIDTFRPDFNDVEYILQHFQPGYLKSIVMPGFDLKREELNVERPTSPAPGVEPSEAYKRAKSNYRRACFLKDDIYEITELEQWKKAEELHLKYNWDYFYDEDLIHFKRFHFTDCDLDRERLIHLREVSSCFRQSINNFLPDLL
;
A
#
# COMPACT_ATOMS: atom_id res chain seq x y z
N MET A 1 -51.13 -16.86 21.36
CA MET A 1 -50.11 -16.52 20.33
C MET A 1 -49.84 -17.69 19.38
N ASP A 2 -50.37 -18.89 19.62
CA ASP A 2 -50.03 -20.11 18.85
C ASP A 2 -50.72 -20.27 17.47
N GLN A 3 -51.57 -19.33 17.04
CA GLN A 3 -52.25 -19.37 15.72
C GLN A 3 -51.45 -18.69 14.59
N LEU A 4 -50.44 -17.89 14.93
CA LEU A 4 -49.63 -17.11 13.99
C LEU A 4 -48.41 -17.87 13.43
N THR A 5 -48.09 -19.04 13.99
CA THR A 5 -46.96 -19.88 13.59
C THR A 5 -47.32 -20.99 12.61
N SER A 6 -48.60 -21.12 12.21
CA SER A 6 -48.98 -22.09 11.18
C SER A 6 -48.34 -21.72 9.84
N PRO A 7 -47.83 -22.68 9.04
CA PRO A 7 -47.19 -22.39 7.75
C PRO A 7 -48.07 -21.55 6.82
N LYS A 8 -49.38 -21.79 6.82
CA LYS A 8 -50.35 -21.04 6.01
C LYS A 8 -50.55 -19.60 6.51
N SER A 9 -50.54 -19.38 7.83
CA SER A 9 -50.59 -18.05 8.44
C SER A 9 -49.35 -17.24 8.05
N LEU A 10 -48.15 -17.85 8.14
CA LEU A 10 -46.89 -17.22 7.74
C LEU A 10 -46.92 -16.80 6.27
N ARG A 11 -47.35 -17.69 5.36
CA ARG A 11 -47.45 -17.39 3.93
C ARG A 11 -48.40 -16.23 3.62
N LYS A 12 -49.52 -16.10 4.35
CA LYS A 12 -50.42 -14.94 4.23
C LYS A 12 -49.74 -13.64 4.65
N CYS A 13 -48.95 -13.67 5.72
CA CYS A 13 -48.17 -12.51 6.16
C CYS A 13 -47.09 -12.13 5.13
N ILE A 14 -46.41 -13.11 4.53
CA ILE A 14 -45.46 -12.86 3.43
C ILE A 14 -46.16 -12.21 2.24
N LEU A 15 -47.34 -12.73 1.84
CA LEU A 15 -48.14 -12.17 0.75
C LEU A 15 -48.60 -10.74 1.04
N PHE A 16 -49.02 -10.47 2.27
CA PHE A 16 -49.39 -9.12 2.72
C PHE A 16 -48.20 -8.16 2.61
N GLU A 17 -47.02 -8.56 3.11
CA GLU A 17 -45.81 -7.73 3.00
C GLU A 17 -45.34 -7.56 1.55
N PHE A 18 -45.48 -8.57 0.70
CA PHE A 18 -45.19 -8.50 -0.73
C PHE A 18 -46.02 -7.41 -1.43
N PHE A 19 -47.33 -7.32 -1.15
CA PHE A 19 -48.20 -6.30 -1.73
C PHE A 19 -47.86 -4.86 -1.33
N ARG A 20 -46.98 -4.66 -0.34
CA ARG A 20 -46.46 -3.33 0.03
C ARG A 20 -45.40 -2.81 -0.94
N GLY A 21 -44.95 -3.62 -1.91
CA GLY A 21 -44.12 -3.17 -3.04
C GLY A 21 -42.66 -2.88 -2.73
N LYS A 22 -42.14 -3.36 -1.58
CA LYS A 22 -40.72 -3.25 -1.22
C LYS A 22 -39.88 -4.36 -1.87
N SER A 23 -38.56 -4.20 -1.90
CA SER A 23 -37.64 -5.25 -2.37
C SER A 23 -37.67 -6.50 -1.47
N VAL A 24 -37.33 -7.68 -2.02
CA VAL A 24 -37.39 -8.96 -1.28
C VAL A 24 -36.69 -8.91 0.08
N PHE A 25 -35.53 -8.27 0.16
CA PHE A 25 -34.74 -8.19 1.40
C PHE A 25 -35.37 -7.24 2.43
N GLU A 26 -35.89 -6.10 1.98
CA GLU A 26 -36.61 -5.18 2.87
C GLU A 26 -37.91 -5.80 3.38
N THR A 27 -38.64 -6.51 2.51
CA THR A 27 -39.85 -7.25 2.87
C THR A 27 -39.53 -8.36 3.88
N TYR A 28 -38.43 -9.10 3.71
CA TYR A 28 -37.96 -10.10 4.66
C TYR A 28 -37.65 -9.49 6.03
N ASN A 29 -36.91 -8.38 6.08
CA ASN A 29 -36.59 -7.72 7.35
C ASN A 29 -37.85 -7.19 8.04
N SER A 30 -38.75 -6.53 7.31
CA SER A 30 -40.04 -6.07 7.86
C SER A 30 -40.89 -7.24 8.38
N PHE A 31 -40.88 -8.38 7.69
CA PHE A 31 -41.57 -9.60 8.13
C PHE A 31 -40.94 -10.15 9.42
N CYS A 32 -39.61 -10.29 9.47
CA CYS A 32 -38.88 -10.84 10.62
C CYS A 32 -38.94 -9.94 11.86
N GLU A 33 -39.07 -8.62 11.70
CA GLU A 33 -39.30 -7.69 12.81
C GLU A 33 -40.61 -7.99 13.56
N VAL A 34 -41.63 -8.49 12.85
CA VAL A 34 -42.95 -8.81 13.42
C VAL A 34 -43.05 -10.27 13.86
N MET A 35 -42.54 -11.19 13.03
CA MET A 35 -42.74 -12.63 13.20
C MET A 35 -41.56 -13.35 13.87
N GLY A 36 -40.41 -12.71 13.98
CA GLY A 36 -39.15 -13.29 14.46
C GLY A 36 -38.28 -13.88 13.34
N TYR A 37 -36.96 -13.87 13.54
CA TYR A 37 -35.98 -14.40 12.58
C TYR A 37 -35.96 -15.94 12.49
N ASP A 38 -36.52 -16.62 13.48
CA ASP A 38 -36.61 -18.08 13.51
C ASP A 38 -37.88 -18.62 12.82
N ALA A 39 -38.78 -17.72 12.37
CA ALA A 39 -40.08 -18.11 11.80
C ALA A 39 -39.96 -18.72 10.39
N ILE A 40 -39.01 -18.25 9.58
CA ILE A 40 -38.75 -18.74 8.23
C ILE A 40 -37.33 -18.41 7.80
N THR A 41 -36.71 -19.30 7.04
CA THR A 41 -35.40 -19.01 6.45
C THR A 41 -35.53 -17.99 5.31
N LEU A 42 -34.51 -17.16 5.09
CA LEU A 42 -34.48 -16.23 3.95
C LEU A 42 -34.72 -16.95 2.62
N LYS A 43 -34.18 -18.15 2.45
CA LYS A 43 -34.33 -18.97 1.24
C LYS A 43 -35.78 -19.37 0.97
N GLU A 44 -36.48 -19.84 2.00
CA GLU A 44 -37.90 -20.20 1.87
C GLU A 44 -38.77 -18.96 1.65
N PHE A 45 -38.42 -17.84 2.30
CA PHE A 45 -39.09 -16.56 2.08
C PHE A 45 -38.93 -16.05 0.64
N GLU A 46 -37.71 -16.09 0.09
CA GLU A 46 -37.43 -15.70 -1.28
C GLU A 46 -38.25 -16.52 -2.28
N ILE A 47 -38.38 -17.83 -2.07
CA ILE A 47 -39.23 -18.69 -2.91
C ILE A 47 -40.67 -18.15 -2.93
N TRP A 48 -41.28 -17.90 -1.77
CA TRP A 48 -42.64 -17.36 -1.68
C TRP A 48 -42.76 -15.98 -2.33
N TYR A 49 -41.83 -15.08 -2.03
CA TYR A 49 -41.81 -13.74 -2.59
C TYR A 49 -41.75 -13.78 -4.13
N TYR A 50 -40.85 -14.58 -4.70
CA TYR A 50 -40.73 -14.70 -6.15
C TYR A 50 -41.91 -15.41 -6.79
N ARG A 51 -42.54 -16.39 -6.12
CA ARG A 51 -43.83 -16.97 -6.58
C ARG A 51 -44.91 -15.90 -6.68
N PHE A 52 -45.08 -15.09 -5.65
CA PHE A 52 -46.05 -13.98 -5.66
C PHE A 52 -45.73 -12.95 -6.73
N SER A 53 -44.45 -12.66 -6.98
CA SER A 53 -44.02 -11.78 -8.08
C SER A 53 -44.38 -12.29 -9.47
N ARG A 54 -44.50 -13.62 -9.65
CA ARG A 54 -44.96 -14.27 -10.88
C ARG A 54 -46.49 -14.40 -10.96
N GLY A 55 -47.22 -13.92 -9.96
CA GLY A 55 -48.68 -14.04 -9.86
C GLY A 55 -49.18 -15.39 -9.33
N GLU A 56 -48.30 -16.21 -8.75
CA GLU A 56 -48.63 -17.53 -8.21
C GLU A 56 -49.03 -17.43 -6.73
N PHE A 57 -50.32 -17.25 -6.45
CA PHE A 57 -50.85 -16.97 -5.11
C PHE A 57 -51.35 -18.20 -4.32
N ASP A 58 -51.09 -19.42 -4.80
CA ASP A 58 -51.48 -20.64 -4.10
C ASP A 58 -50.68 -20.81 -2.80
N LEU A 59 -51.33 -20.54 -1.67
CA LEU A 59 -50.74 -20.62 -0.33
C LEU A 59 -50.53 -22.07 0.16
N ASP A 60 -51.14 -23.06 -0.48
CA ASP A 60 -51.00 -24.47 -0.13
C ASP A 60 -49.90 -25.18 -0.93
N TYR A 61 -49.26 -24.45 -1.88
CA TYR A 61 -48.19 -24.98 -2.70
C TYR A 61 -47.04 -25.61 -1.89
N ASP A 62 -46.61 -26.78 -2.32
CA ASP A 62 -45.45 -27.46 -1.75
C ASP A 62 -44.16 -26.93 -2.38
N ILE A 63 -43.49 -26.01 -1.67
CA ILE A 63 -42.19 -25.44 -2.05
C ILE A 63 -41.09 -26.47 -2.27
N ARG A 64 -41.24 -27.72 -1.80
CA ARG A 64 -40.30 -28.82 -2.10
C ARG A 64 -40.33 -29.22 -3.57
N SER A 65 -41.39 -28.84 -4.28
CA SER A 65 -41.55 -29.02 -5.72
C SER A 65 -40.79 -27.97 -6.53
N GLU A 66 -40.33 -26.88 -5.90
CA GLU A 66 -39.47 -25.91 -6.59
C GLU A 66 -38.16 -26.58 -7.01
N PRO A 67 -37.66 -26.29 -8.21
CA PRO A 67 -36.34 -26.75 -8.61
C PRO A 67 -35.33 -26.24 -7.58
N LYS A 68 -34.43 -27.13 -7.13
CA LYS A 68 -33.38 -26.75 -6.19
C LYS A 68 -32.60 -25.55 -6.73
N THR A 69 -32.74 -24.40 -6.07
CA THR A 69 -31.95 -23.21 -6.36
C THR A 69 -30.48 -23.55 -6.22
N ARG A 70 -29.70 -23.34 -7.27
CA ARG A 70 -28.25 -23.55 -7.21
C ARG A 70 -27.64 -22.48 -6.32
N ASP A 71 -26.85 -22.92 -5.35
CA ASP A 71 -26.06 -22.00 -4.54
C ASP A 71 -24.95 -21.38 -5.42
N PHE A 72 -24.58 -20.13 -5.14
CA PHE A 72 -23.52 -19.44 -5.85
C PHE A 72 -22.20 -20.24 -5.81
N CYS A 73 -21.90 -20.89 -4.67
CA CYS A 73 -20.72 -21.73 -4.50
C CYS A 73 -20.76 -23.05 -5.30
N GLN A 74 -21.90 -23.40 -5.91
CA GLN A 74 -22.01 -24.57 -6.80
C GLN A 74 -21.66 -24.25 -8.25
N LEU A 75 -21.45 -22.98 -8.58
CA LEU A 75 -20.94 -22.60 -9.89
C LEU A 75 -19.48 -23.07 -10.05
N PRO A 76 -19.02 -23.39 -11.27
CA PRO A 76 -17.60 -23.69 -11.49
C PRO A 76 -16.70 -22.56 -11.00
N THR A 77 -15.57 -22.89 -10.36
CA THR A 77 -14.64 -21.90 -9.77
C THR A 77 -14.25 -20.81 -10.76
N CYS A 78 -14.04 -21.14 -12.04
CA CYS A 78 -13.68 -20.16 -13.07
C CYS A 78 -14.78 -19.12 -13.35
N VAL A 79 -16.05 -19.43 -13.08
CA VAL A 79 -17.17 -18.48 -13.18
C VAL A 79 -17.19 -17.57 -11.96
N ILE A 80 -17.02 -18.14 -10.76
CA ILE A 80 -16.94 -17.39 -9.50
C ILE A 80 -15.77 -16.40 -9.58
N GLU A 81 -14.58 -16.86 -9.97
CA GLU A 81 -13.39 -16.01 -10.14
C GLU A 81 -13.63 -14.84 -11.11
N LYS A 82 -14.37 -15.06 -12.22
CA LYS A 82 -14.72 -13.99 -13.16
C LYS A 82 -15.64 -12.93 -12.56
N VAL A 83 -16.57 -13.34 -11.70
CA VAL A 83 -17.47 -12.41 -11.00
C VAL A 83 -16.69 -11.64 -9.94
N LEU A 84 -15.93 -12.35 -9.08
CA LEU A 84 -15.12 -11.73 -8.02
C LEU A 84 -13.99 -10.85 -8.58
N GLY A 85 -13.51 -11.16 -9.79
CA GLY A 85 -12.51 -10.37 -10.50
C GLY A 85 -13.00 -9.00 -10.93
N LYS A 86 -14.32 -8.74 -10.92
CA LYS A 86 -14.91 -7.42 -11.18
C LYS A 86 -15.03 -6.55 -9.93
N LEU A 87 -14.86 -7.14 -8.74
CA LEU A 87 -14.96 -6.44 -7.47
C LEU A 87 -13.67 -5.69 -7.15
N CYS A 88 -13.79 -4.55 -6.47
CA CYS A 88 -12.63 -3.84 -5.92
C CYS A 88 -12.03 -4.59 -4.71
N TYR A 89 -10.85 -4.19 -4.26
CA TYR A 89 -10.13 -4.92 -3.22
C TYR A 89 -10.92 -5.02 -1.91
N LYS A 90 -11.58 -3.92 -1.51
CA LYS A 90 -12.44 -3.88 -0.32
C LYS A 90 -13.61 -4.85 -0.43
N GLU A 91 -14.27 -4.91 -1.59
CA GLU A 91 -15.38 -5.82 -1.85
C GLU A 91 -14.92 -7.28 -1.86
N GLN A 92 -13.75 -7.58 -2.44
CA GLN A 92 -13.13 -8.90 -2.37
C GLN A 92 -12.90 -9.34 -0.91
N LEU A 93 -12.41 -8.44 -0.05
CA LEU A 93 -12.25 -8.72 1.38
C LEU A 93 -13.58 -8.90 2.11
N THR A 94 -14.65 -8.23 1.70
CA THR A 94 -16.00 -8.47 2.21
C THR A 94 -16.49 -9.86 1.82
N VAL A 95 -16.38 -10.23 0.55
CA VAL A 95 -16.76 -11.57 0.05
C VAL A 95 -15.99 -12.67 0.77
N ARG A 96 -14.70 -12.45 1.01
CA ARG A 96 -13.84 -13.38 1.76
C ARG A 96 -14.37 -13.72 3.16
N LYS A 97 -15.17 -12.84 3.77
CA LYS A 97 -15.75 -13.03 5.12
C LYS A 97 -17.09 -13.79 5.10
N VAL A 98 -17.69 -14.02 3.93
CA VAL A 98 -19.03 -14.62 3.80
C VAL A 98 -19.02 -16.11 4.15
N CYS A 99 -18.17 -16.91 3.52
CA CYS A 99 -18.07 -18.36 3.79
C CYS A 99 -16.67 -18.90 3.49
N ARG A 100 -16.39 -20.15 3.91
CA ARG A 100 -15.07 -20.79 3.75
C ARG A 100 -14.71 -21.05 2.28
N ASP A 101 -15.70 -21.37 1.44
CA ASP A 101 -15.48 -21.67 0.03
C ASP A 101 -15.08 -20.39 -0.72
N LEU A 102 -15.83 -19.30 -0.54
CA LEU A 102 -15.49 -18.00 -1.12
C LEU A 102 -14.16 -17.45 -0.58
N LYS A 103 -13.86 -17.67 0.70
CA LYS A 103 -12.55 -17.35 1.26
C LYS A 103 -11.41 -18.03 0.48
N SER A 104 -11.54 -19.33 0.21
CA SER A 104 -10.56 -20.10 -0.55
C SER A 104 -10.37 -19.57 -1.98
N VAL A 105 -11.47 -19.22 -2.65
CA VAL A 105 -11.42 -18.63 -4.00
C VAL A 105 -10.74 -17.26 -3.97
N VAL A 106 -11.13 -16.38 -3.04
CA VAL A 106 -10.53 -15.04 -2.91
C VAL A 106 -9.03 -15.12 -2.56
N ASP A 107 -8.64 -16.02 -1.65
CA ASP A 107 -7.25 -16.17 -1.23
C ASP A 107 -6.36 -16.75 -2.34
N SER A 108 -6.92 -17.51 -3.29
CA SER A 108 -6.18 -18.13 -4.40
C SER A 108 -6.17 -17.31 -5.68
N MET A 109 -7.15 -16.42 -5.89
CA MET A 109 -7.20 -15.57 -7.07
C MET A 109 -6.21 -14.39 -7.00
N ARG A 110 -6.04 -13.69 -8.13
CA ARG A 110 -5.23 -12.46 -8.19
C ARG A 110 -6.01 -11.33 -7.51
N SER A 111 -5.37 -10.67 -6.55
CA SER A 111 -5.91 -9.47 -5.90
C SER A 111 -6.15 -8.35 -6.93
N SER A 112 -7.27 -7.64 -6.80
CA SER A 112 -7.54 -6.44 -7.59
C SER A 112 -6.75 -5.21 -7.14
N LEU A 113 -6.09 -5.27 -5.98
CA LEU A 113 -5.33 -4.18 -5.36
C LEU A 113 -4.20 -3.69 -6.28
N LYS A 114 -4.15 -2.37 -6.52
CA LYS A 114 -3.19 -1.72 -7.42
C LYS A 114 -2.19 -0.83 -6.71
N SER A 115 -2.65 -0.14 -5.67
CA SER A 115 -1.87 0.85 -4.93
C SER A 115 -1.87 0.53 -3.44
N MET A 116 -0.70 0.66 -2.82
CA MET A 116 -0.55 0.62 -1.37
C MET A 116 0.32 1.76 -0.89
N GLU A 117 -0.05 2.39 0.21
CA GLU A 117 0.75 3.44 0.84
C GLU A 117 0.75 3.23 2.35
N MET A 118 1.91 3.39 2.99
CA MET A 118 2.04 3.39 4.45
C MET A 118 2.78 4.64 4.89
N THR A 119 2.14 5.44 5.74
CA THR A 119 2.70 6.70 6.24
C THR A 119 2.73 6.71 7.77
N TRP A 120 3.92 6.84 8.34
CA TRP A 120 4.10 6.97 9.80
C TRP A 120 4.09 8.44 10.20
N HIS A 121 3.25 8.76 11.19
CA HIS A 121 3.20 10.06 11.84
C HIS A 121 3.70 9.97 13.29
N SER A 122 3.62 11.08 14.02
CA SER A 122 4.06 11.16 15.42
C SER A 122 3.28 10.23 16.34
N ASP A 123 2.00 9.99 16.07
CA ASP A 123 1.05 9.34 16.98
C ASP A 123 0.05 8.40 16.30
N TYR A 124 0.18 8.23 14.99
CA TYR A 124 -0.65 7.34 14.18
C TYR A 124 0.07 6.86 12.92
N ILE A 125 -0.51 5.86 12.27
CA ILE A 125 -0.07 5.31 10.98
C ILE A 125 -1.26 5.31 10.04
N GLU A 126 -1.02 5.74 8.81
CA GLU A 126 -1.98 5.67 7.72
C GLU A 126 -1.61 4.53 6.79
N CYS A 127 -2.55 3.63 6.51
CA CYS A 127 -2.44 2.62 5.47
C CYS A 127 -3.51 2.87 4.42
N ARG A 128 -3.09 3.11 3.17
CA ARG A 128 -3.99 3.27 2.02
C ARG A 128 -3.91 2.03 1.14
N PHE A 129 -5.07 1.50 0.78
CA PHE A 129 -5.24 0.39 -0.16
C PHE A 129 -6.17 0.85 -1.28
N ASP A 130 -5.63 1.15 -2.45
CA ASP A 130 -6.30 1.91 -3.51
C ASP A 130 -6.94 3.20 -2.93
N ASN A 131 -8.27 3.29 -2.93
CA ASN A 131 -9.00 4.45 -2.43
C ASN A 131 -9.40 4.33 -0.95
N GLN A 132 -9.18 3.18 -0.31
CA GLN A 132 -9.57 2.96 1.08
C GLN A 132 -8.43 3.35 2.01
N LEU A 133 -8.66 4.36 2.85
CA LEU A 133 -7.74 4.76 3.91
C LEU A 133 -8.14 4.09 5.24
N VAL A 134 -7.14 3.55 5.94
CA VAL A 134 -7.24 3.02 7.31
C VAL A 134 -6.23 3.77 8.18
N VAL A 135 -6.70 4.36 9.28
CA VAL A 135 -5.87 5.11 10.22
C VAL A 135 -5.78 4.35 11.54
N PHE A 136 -4.56 3.97 11.92
CA PHE A 136 -4.24 3.25 13.14
C PHE A 136 -3.66 4.20 14.15
N SER A 137 -4.22 4.21 15.36
CA SER A 137 -3.76 5.14 16.38
C SER A 137 -4.04 4.66 17.79
N ARG A 138 -3.33 5.25 18.74
CA ARG A 138 -3.58 4.97 20.16
C ARG A 138 -4.82 5.68 20.72
N LYS A 139 -5.22 6.82 20.15
CA LYS A 139 -6.27 7.69 20.70
C LYS A 139 -7.37 7.97 19.69
N LYS A 140 -8.61 8.10 20.18
CA LYS A 140 -9.81 8.31 19.36
C LYS A 140 -9.80 9.61 18.54
N TYR A 141 -9.16 10.65 19.08
CA TYR A 141 -9.19 12.00 18.51
C TYR A 141 -7.88 12.31 17.81
N ILE A 142 -7.85 12.07 16.50
CA ILE A 142 -6.87 12.66 15.60
C ILE A 142 -7.63 13.67 14.76
N ARG A 143 -7.10 14.89 14.63
CA ARG A 143 -7.63 15.89 13.69
C ARG A 143 -7.36 15.39 12.28
N TYR A 144 -8.27 14.61 11.74
CA TYR A 144 -8.17 14.03 10.41
C TYR A 144 -9.55 14.01 9.78
N ASP A 145 -9.79 15.01 8.93
CA ASP A 145 -11.09 15.30 8.34
C ASP A 145 -11.10 14.80 6.89
N VAL A 146 -11.32 13.50 6.75
CA VAL A 146 -11.51 12.85 5.46
C VAL A 146 -12.69 11.89 5.61
N ASP A 147 -13.63 11.98 4.68
CA ASP A 147 -14.77 11.06 4.58
C ASP A 147 -14.29 9.63 4.23
N ASN A 148 -15.08 8.61 4.60
CA ASN A 148 -14.81 7.19 4.28
C ASN A 148 -13.51 6.58 4.87
N VAL A 149 -13.01 7.13 5.98
CA VAL A 149 -11.85 6.59 6.71
C VAL A 149 -12.25 5.52 7.73
N ILE A 150 -11.59 4.36 7.67
CA ILE A 150 -11.67 3.35 8.73
C ILE A 150 -10.68 3.73 9.82
N ARG A 151 -11.14 3.85 11.06
CA ARG A 151 -10.28 4.22 12.20
C ARG A 151 -10.16 3.03 13.15
N VAL A 152 -8.92 2.66 13.44
CA VAL A 152 -8.58 1.56 14.36
C VAL A 152 -7.86 2.15 15.57
N PHE A 153 -8.41 1.90 16.75
CA PHE A 153 -7.89 2.42 18.01
C PHE A 153 -7.35 1.30 18.88
N ASP A 154 -6.04 1.25 19.05
CA ASP A 154 -5.38 0.22 19.83
C ASP A 154 -4.08 0.72 20.46
N LYS A 155 -3.68 0.13 21.60
CA LYS A 155 -2.38 0.43 22.23
C LYS A 155 -1.22 -0.05 21.36
N ASP A 156 -1.40 -1.16 20.64
CA ASP A 156 -0.44 -1.80 19.75
C ASP A 156 -0.73 -1.47 18.27
N TYR A 157 -1.24 -0.26 17.99
CA TYR A 157 -1.63 0.18 16.66
C TYR A 157 -0.55 0.01 15.58
N GLY A 158 0.74 0.13 15.94
CA GLY A 158 1.88 -0.11 15.03
C GLY A 158 1.89 -1.54 14.49
N LYS A 159 1.76 -2.52 15.38
CA LYS A 159 1.71 -3.94 15.01
C LYS A 159 0.49 -4.26 14.16
N LEU A 160 -0.67 -3.70 14.50
CA LEU A 160 -1.90 -3.89 13.71
C LEU A 160 -1.76 -3.29 12.30
N ALA A 161 -1.21 -2.07 12.19
CA ALA A 161 -0.99 -1.42 10.90
C ALA A 161 -0.08 -2.28 10.00
N LEU A 162 1.02 -2.78 10.53
CA LEU A 162 1.95 -3.67 9.80
C LEU A 162 1.32 -5.02 9.47
N GLN A 163 0.47 -5.57 10.33
CA GLN A 163 -0.26 -6.80 10.06
C GLN A 163 -1.24 -6.65 8.90
N ASP A 164 -1.97 -5.55 8.85
CA ASP A 164 -2.91 -5.27 7.77
C ASP A 164 -2.17 -4.90 6.48
N TRP A 165 -1.07 -4.15 6.56
CA TRP A 165 -0.23 -3.80 5.41
C TRP A 165 0.46 -5.02 4.78
N LYS A 166 0.96 -5.96 5.59
CA LYS A 166 1.61 -7.19 5.05
C LYS A 166 0.61 -8.22 4.54
N PHE A 167 -0.65 -8.15 4.95
CA PHE A 167 -1.66 -9.15 4.60
C PHE A 167 -1.82 -9.35 3.07
N PRO A 168 -2.03 -8.31 2.24
CA PRO A 168 -2.11 -8.49 0.79
C PRO A 168 -0.81 -9.00 0.17
N MET A 169 0.35 -8.63 0.72
CA MET A 169 1.68 -8.98 0.17
C MET A 169 2.01 -10.47 0.28
N ARG A 170 1.31 -11.21 1.16
CA ARG A 170 1.41 -12.68 1.23
C ARG A 170 0.83 -13.39 0.01
N ASN A 171 -0.03 -12.72 -0.77
CA ASN A 171 -0.54 -13.28 -2.02
C ASN A 171 0.54 -13.20 -3.11
N ARG A 172 1.12 -14.34 -3.49
CA ARG A 172 2.17 -14.44 -4.53
C ARG A 172 1.73 -13.95 -5.92
N LYS A 173 0.42 -13.83 -6.17
CA LYS A 173 -0.16 -13.28 -7.41
C LYS A 173 -0.41 -11.77 -7.31
N LEU A 174 -0.16 -11.13 -6.17
CA LEU A 174 -0.24 -9.67 -6.03
C LEU A 174 0.74 -9.01 -7.01
N ARG A 175 0.26 -7.99 -7.70
CA ARG A 175 1.01 -7.20 -8.66
C ARG A 175 0.56 -5.75 -8.49
N LEU A 176 1.36 -4.97 -7.78
CA LEU A 176 1.07 -3.56 -7.51
C LEU A 176 1.63 -2.69 -8.63
N ASP A 177 0.89 -1.66 -8.95
CA ASP A 177 1.35 -0.59 -9.83
C ASP A 177 2.17 0.43 -9.01
N PHE A 178 1.79 0.66 -7.74
CA PHE A 178 2.45 1.62 -6.87
C PHE A 178 2.54 1.15 -5.41
N LEU A 179 3.70 1.37 -4.79
CA LEU A 179 3.91 1.24 -3.35
C LEU A 179 4.63 2.48 -2.82
N LYS A 180 4.06 3.09 -1.78
CA LYS A 180 4.70 4.20 -1.04
C LYS A 180 4.98 3.83 0.41
N ILE A 181 6.17 4.16 0.89
CA ILE A 181 6.61 4.04 2.27
C ILE A 181 7.08 5.42 2.71
N GLU A 182 6.38 6.05 3.65
CA GLU A 182 6.67 7.43 4.07
C GLU A 182 6.79 7.60 5.58
N CYS A 183 7.92 8.10 6.05
CA CYS A 183 8.12 8.51 7.43
C CYS A 183 8.09 10.04 7.55
N LYS A 184 6.98 10.59 8.06
CA LYS A 184 6.86 12.05 8.28
C LYS A 184 7.73 12.50 9.45
N GLU A 185 8.28 13.71 9.34
CA GLU A 185 9.05 14.28 10.43
C GLU A 185 8.16 14.47 11.68
N PRO A 186 8.58 13.97 12.86
CA PRO A 186 7.85 14.24 14.09
C PRO A 186 7.87 15.74 14.44
N ASN A 187 6.91 16.17 15.27
CA ASN A 187 6.77 17.56 15.72
C ASN A 187 8.12 18.22 16.09
N ASN A 188 8.35 19.45 15.61
CA ASN A 188 9.57 20.25 15.83
C ASN A 188 9.95 20.44 17.32
N ARG A 189 8.98 20.34 18.23
CA ARG A 189 9.24 20.39 19.69
C ARG A 189 9.95 19.13 20.22
N MET A 190 9.97 18.04 19.45
CA MET A 190 10.63 16.81 19.83
C MET A 190 12.15 16.95 19.66
N LYS A 191 12.92 16.62 20.70
CA LYS A 191 14.39 16.60 20.65
C LYS A 191 14.88 15.73 19.49
N LYS A 192 15.93 16.17 18.81
CA LYS A 192 16.51 15.49 17.62
C LYS A 192 16.82 14.02 17.89
N GLU A 193 17.47 13.69 19.00
CA GLU A 193 17.80 12.30 19.39
C GLU A 193 16.55 11.40 19.49
N LYS A 194 15.44 11.94 20.01
CA LYS A 194 14.19 11.20 20.14
C LYS A 194 13.52 10.97 18.79
N LYS A 195 13.62 11.94 17.86
CA LYS A 195 13.16 11.76 16.47
C LYS A 195 13.93 10.62 15.79
N VAL A 196 15.25 10.59 15.95
CA VAL A 196 16.13 9.57 15.38
C VAL A 196 15.83 8.19 15.96
N LYS A 197 15.70 8.08 17.29
CA LYS A 197 15.34 6.82 17.94
C LYS A 197 14.02 6.26 17.41
N LYS A 198 13.01 7.12 17.25
CA LYS A 198 11.71 6.70 16.71
C LYS A 198 11.80 6.23 15.26
N LEU A 199 12.63 6.88 14.44
CA LEU A 199 12.85 6.47 13.06
C LEU A 199 13.50 5.08 12.99
N ILE A 200 14.51 4.82 13.83
CA ILE A 200 15.14 3.50 13.94
C ILE A 200 14.12 2.43 14.36
N GLU A 201 13.26 2.72 15.34
CA GLU A 201 12.17 1.81 15.75
C GLU A 201 11.23 1.48 14.57
N ILE A 202 10.84 2.48 13.78
CA ILE A 202 9.98 2.27 12.60
C ILE A 202 10.67 1.39 11.55
N PHE A 203 11.94 1.66 11.21
CA PHE A 203 12.65 0.88 10.22
C PHE A 203 12.88 -0.57 10.69
N MET A 204 13.20 -0.79 11.96
CA MET A 204 13.30 -2.16 12.51
C MET A 204 11.98 -2.94 12.33
N GLU A 205 10.84 -2.35 12.67
CA GLU A 205 9.52 -2.99 12.51
C GLU A 205 9.16 -3.21 11.03
N LEU A 206 9.51 -2.27 10.15
CA LEU A 206 9.31 -2.39 8.70
C LEU A 206 10.17 -3.53 8.12
N SER A 207 11.43 -3.61 8.51
CA SER A 207 12.35 -4.66 8.06
C SER A 207 11.86 -6.05 8.48
N GLU A 208 11.46 -6.21 9.74
CA GLU A 208 10.85 -7.47 10.23
C GLU A 208 9.59 -7.83 9.42
N ALA A 209 8.75 -6.83 9.09
CA ALA A 209 7.56 -7.04 8.30
C ALA A 209 7.89 -7.52 6.87
N LEU A 210 8.88 -6.89 6.21
CA LEU A 210 9.35 -7.25 4.87
C LEU A 210 9.97 -8.66 4.83
N GLU A 211 10.80 -9.01 5.81
CA GLU A 211 11.36 -10.36 5.96
C GLU A 211 10.26 -11.41 6.11
N SER A 212 9.23 -11.10 6.92
CA SER A 212 8.14 -12.05 7.19
C SER A 212 7.25 -12.38 5.99
N ILE A 213 7.34 -11.61 4.88
CA ILE A 213 6.63 -11.90 3.63
C ILE A 213 7.26 -13.10 2.92
N GLY A 214 8.58 -13.30 3.06
CA GLY A 214 9.32 -14.45 2.55
C GLY A 214 9.37 -14.60 1.02
N SER A 215 8.87 -13.64 0.25
CA SER A 215 8.93 -13.65 -1.21
C SER A 215 9.11 -12.24 -1.76
N ARG A 216 9.71 -12.12 -2.95
CA ARG A 216 9.91 -10.83 -3.60
C ARG A 216 8.58 -10.21 -4.02
N ILE A 217 8.41 -8.94 -3.67
CA ILE A 217 7.20 -8.18 -3.93
C ILE A 217 7.26 -7.65 -5.37
N HIS A 218 6.15 -7.82 -6.10
CA HIS A 218 6.03 -7.34 -7.47
C HIS A 218 5.32 -5.98 -7.48
N VAL A 219 6.11 -4.91 -7.59
CA VAL A 219 5.65 -3.52 -7.66
C VAL A 219 6.27 -2.84 -8.87
N GLN A 220 5.50 -2.08 -9.66
CA GLN A 220 6.05 -1.33 -10.80
C GLN A 220 6.76 -0.04 -10.37
N LYS A 221 6.18 0.71 -9.44
CA LYS A 221 6.75 1.93 -8.89
C LYS A 221 6.86 1.89 -7.37
N LEU A 222 8.07 2.06 -6.85
CA LEU A 222 8.34 2.20 -5.42
C LEU A 222 8.69 3.64 -5.10
N GLN A 223 8.08 4.19 -4.04
CA GLN A 223 8.42 5.49 -3.49
C GLN A 223 8.76 5.38 -2.01
N ILE A 224 9.95 5.87 -1.65
CA ILE A 224 10.43 5.92 -0.28
C ILE A 224 10.61 7.38 0.08
N ASP A 225 9.94 7.84 1.12
CA ASP A 225 10.06 9.18 1.67
C ASP A 225 10.39 9.09 3.15
N THR A 226 11.39 9.83 3.62
CA THR A 226 11.71 9.91 5.04
C THR A 226 12.34 11.25 5.35
N PHE A 227 12.03 11.79 6.52
CA PHE A 227 12.58 13.06 6.97
C PHE A 227 14.09 13.01 7.25
N ARG A 228 14.67 11.80 7.34
CA ARG A 228 16.10 11.61 7.54
C ARG A 228 16.53 10.31 6.86
N PRO A 229 16.75 10.33 5.54
CA PRO A 229 17.11 9.13 4.81
C PRO A 229 18.49 8.60 5.17
N ASP A 230 18.59 7.28 5.06
CA ASP A 230 19.82 6.51 5.17
C ASP A 230 19.88 5.58 3.96
N PHE A 231 21.06 5.44 3.35
CA PHE A 231 21.22 4.62 2.15
C PHE A 231 21.05 3.13 2.48
N ASN A 232 21.51 2.67 3.65
CA ASN A 232 21.34 1.27 4.06
C ASN A 232 19.85 0.90 4.19
N ASP A 233 19.03 1.80 4.74
CA ASP A 233 17.58 1.57 4.82
C ASP A 233 16.94 1.45 3.44
N VAL A 234 17.39 2.27 2.48
CA VAL A 234 16.88 2.24 1.09
C VAL A 234 17.32 0.97 0.37
N GLU A 235 18.61 0.62 0.46
CA GLU A 235 19.18 -0.63 -0.06
C GLU A 235 18.40 -1.83 0.47
N TYR A 236 18.24 -1.89 1.79
CA TYR A 236 17.53 -2.94 2.47
C TYR A 236 16.09 -3.06 2.00
N ILE A 237 15.37 -1.96 1.82
CA ILE A 237 13.99 -1.99 1.28
C ILE A 237 14.00 -2.51 -0.16
N LEU A 238 14.88 -1.99 -1.02
CA LEU A 238 14.94 -2.32 -2.45
C LEU A 238 15.16 -3.83 -2.69
N GLN A 239 15.97 -4.50 -1.86
CA GLN A 239 16.31 -5.92 -2.04
C GLN A 239 15.08 -6.85 -1.99
N HIS A 240 13.98 -6.43 -1.36
CA HIS A 240 12.74 -7.21 -1.25
C HIS A 240 11.84 -7.14 -2.48
N PHE A 241 12.15 -6.29 -3.46
CA PHE A 241 11.35 -6.14 -4.68
C PHE A 241 11.89 -6.99 -5.83
N GLN A 242 10.99 -7.44 -6.71
CA GLN A 242 11.35 -8.26 -7.86
C GLN A 242 12.09 -7.43 -8.94
N PRO A 243 13.38 -7.75 -9.24
CA PRO A 243 14.11 -7.07 -10.31
C PRO A 243 13.43 -7.23 -11.66
N GLY A 244 13.43 -6.17 -12.47
CA GLY A 244 12.78 -6.12 -13.78
C GLY A 244 11.25 -5.99 -13.74
N TYR A 245 10.60 -6.25 -12.60
CA TYR A 245 9.22 -5.83 -12.38
C TYR A 245 9.15 -4.42 -11.80
N LEU A 246 10.08 -4.07 -10.91
CA LEU A 246 10.30 -2.70 -10.46
C LEU A 246 10.89 -1.87 -11.59
N LYS A 247 10.08 -0.96 -12.12
CA LYS A 247 10.43 -0.10 -13.27
C LYS A 247 10.77 1.31 -12.86
N SER A 248 10.15 1.83 -11.79
CA SER A 248 10.31 3.21 -11.35
C SER A 248 10.67 3.25 -9.87
N ILE A 249 11.75 3.96 -9.55
CA ILE A 249 12.23 4.13 -8.18
C ILE A 249 12.17 5.61 -7.85
N VAL A 250 11.47 5.97 -6.77
CA VAL A 250 11.48 7.31 -6.19
C VAL A 250 12.27 7.26 -4.91
N MET A 251 13.49 7.80 -4.98
CA MET A 251 14.41 7.87 -3.87
C MET A 251 13.99 8.97 -2.89
N PRO A 252 14.25 8.78 -1.58
CA PRO A 252 14.08 9.87 -0.64
C PRO A 252 15.13 10.95 -0.92
N GLY A 253 14.83 12.19 -0.57
CA GLY A 253 15.75 13.30 -0.77
C GLY A 253 16.87 13.32 0.26
N PHE A 254 18.10 13.07 -0.17
CA PHE A 254 19.29 13.21 0.66
C PHE A 254 19.77 14.66 0.63
N ASP A 255 19.82 15.32 1.79
CA ASP A 255 20.46 16.63 1.95
C ASP A 255 21.99 16.45 1.97
N LEU A 256 22.54 16.14 0.81
CA LEU A 256 23.94 15.83 0.59
C LEU A 256 24.49 16.68 -0.56
N LYS A 257 25.62 17.34 -0.32
CA LYS A 257 26.34 18.09 -1.35
C LYS A 257 27.46 17.27 -1.97
N ARG A 258 27.75 17.48 -3.24
CA ARG A 258 28.87 16.82 -3.95
C ARG A 258 30.21 17.00 -3.24
N GLU A 259 30.44 18.18 -2.67
CA GLU A 259 31.64 18.51 -1.88
C GLU A 259 31.79 17.64 -0.62
N GLU A 260 30.69 17.16 -0.03
CA GLU A 260 30.72 16.27 1.14
C GLU A 260 31.16 14.85 0.78
N LEU A 261 31.05 14.46 -0.50
CA LEU A 261 31.53 13.18 -1.02
C LEU A 261 32.93 13.27 -1.61
N ASN A 262 33.27 14.40 -2.21
CA ASN A 262 34.57 14.63 -2.86
C ASN A 262 35.57 15.24 -1.88
N VAL A 263 35.78 14.54 -0.76
CA VAL A 263 36.76 14.91 0.27
C VAL A 263 38.07 14.20 0.00
N GLU A 264 39.17 14.96 -0.13
CA GLU A 264 40.50 14.39 -0.26
C GLU A 264 40.98 13.75 1.05
N ARG A 265 41.81 12.71 0.93
CA ARG A 265 42.43 12.07 2.08
C ARG A 265 43.37 13.06 2.77
N PRO A 266 43.18 13.39 4.05
CA PRO A 266 44.06 14.33 4.72
C PRO A 266 45.46 13.74 4.89
N THR A 267 46.48 14.55 4.68
CA THR A 267 47.88 14.18 4.91
C THR A 267 48.10 13.88 6.39
N SER A 268 48.72 12.72 6.68
CA SER A 268 49.06 12.35 8.06
C SER A 268 50.01 13.37 8.68
N PRO A 269 49.85 13.70 9.98
CA PRO A 269 50.84 14.50 10.69
C PRO A 269 52.19 13.75 10.74
N ALA A 270 53.28 14.52 10.86
CA ALA A 270 54.60 13.95 11.01
C ALA A 270 54.67 13.01 12.24
N PRO A 271 55.50 11.95 12.20
CA PRO A 271 55.67 11.05 13.34
C PRO A 271 56.01 11.82 14.61
N GLY A 272 55.27 11.57 15.69
CA GLY A 272 55.46 12.23 16.99
C GLY A 272 54.76 13.59 17.15
N VAL A 273 54.07 14.11 16.13
CA VAL A 273 53.27 15.34 16.22
C VAL A 273 51.82 15.00 16.55
N GLU A 274 51.26 15.66 17.58
CA GLU A 274 49.85 15.49 17.93
C GLU A 274 48.93 15.99 16.78
N PRO A 275 47.89 15.22 16.40
CA PRO A 275 46.99 15.63 15.34
C PRO A 275 46.17 16.86 15.72
N SER A 276 46.19 17.90 14.88
CA SER A 276 45.38 19.09 15.06
C SER A 276 43.88 18.80 14.99
N GLU A 277 43.04 19.64 15.62
CA GLU A 277 41.58 19.53 15.50
C GLU A 277 41.10 19.65 14.06
N ALA A 278 41.79 20.43 13.23
CA ALA A 278 41.51 20.52 11.79
C ALA A 278 41.75 19.18 11.08
N TYR A 279 42.87 18.51 11.36
CA TYR A 279 43.14 17.17 10.82
C TYR A 279 42.10 16.14 11.32
N LYS A 280 41.74 16.16 12.61
CA LYS A 280 40.71 15.27 13.15
C LYS A 280 39.37 15.45 12.43
N ARG A 281 38.94 16.70 12.21
CA ARG A 281 37.73 17.02 11.44
C ARG A 281 37.82 16.56 9.99
N ALA A 282 38.92 16.86 9.29
CA ALA A 282 39.13 16.42 7.91
C ALA A 282 39.12 14.89 7.78
N LYS A 283 39.76 14.18 8.71
CA LYS A 283 39.77 12.71 8.76
C LYS A 283 38.39 12.13 9.03
N SER A 284 37.60 12.77 9.90
CA SER A 284 36.21 12.40 10.17
C SER A 284 35.34 12.57 8.93
N ASN A 285 35.45 13.71 8.25
CA ASN A 285 34.71 13.99 7.02
C ASN A 285 35.09 13.03 5.89
N TYR A 286 36.40 12.78 5.68
CA TYR A 286 36.89 11.80 4.71
C TYR A 286 36.31 10.41 4.97
N ARG A 287 36.33 9.95 6.23
CA ARG A 287 35.74 8.65 6.60
C ARG A 287 34.24 8.59 6.29
N ARG A 288 33.49 9.63 6.66
CA ARG A 288 32.06 9.71 6.35
C ARG A 288 31.80 9.69 4.85
N ALA A 289 32.61 10.40 4.06
CA ALA A 289 32.52 10.40 2.60
C ALA A 289 32.76 9.00 2.02
N CYS A 290 33.77 8.26 2.54
CA CYS A 290 33.99 6.86 2.14
C CYS A 290 32.77 5.98 2.44
N PHE A 291 32.24 6.02 3.67
CA PHE A 291 31.06 5.21 4.02
C PHE A 291 29.85 5.53 3.14
N LEU A 292 29.57 6.81 2.88
CA LEU A 292 28.46 7.17 2.00
C LEU A 292 28.66 6.69 0.56
N LYS A 293 29.91 6.69 0.06
CA LYS A 293 30.22 6.15 -1.27
C LYS A 293 30.02 4.64 -1.31
N ASP A 294 30.41 3.92 -0.26
CA ASP A 294 30.19 2.49 -0.14
C ASP A 294 28.68 2.18 -0.09
N ASP A 295 27.91 2.90 0.74
CA ASP A 295 26.45 2.70 0.82
C ASP A 295 25.73 3.00 -0.51
N ILE A 296 26.18 4.04 -1.23
CA ILE A 296 25.65 4.37 -2.57
C ILE A 296 25.96 3.25 -3.56
N TYR A 297 27.20 2.73 -3.53
CA TYR A 297 27.63 1.64 -4.39
C TYR A 297 26.80 0.36 -4.16
N GLU A 298 26.51 0.00 -2.91
CA GLU A 298 25.67 -1.17 -2.62
C GLU A 298 24.27 -1.05 -3.24
N ILE A 299 23.68 0.15 -3.24
CA ILE A 299 22.39 0.40 -3.90
C ILE A 299 22.49 0.28 -5.41
N THR A 300 23.50 0.90 -6.04
CA THR A 300 23.62 0.92 -7.51
C THR A 300 23.94 -0.46 -8.07
N GLU A 301 24.55 -1.33 -7.25
CA GLU A 301 24.86 -2.70 -7.61
C GLU A 301 23.65 -3.65 -7.61
N LEU A 302 22.53 -3.26 -6.98
CA LEU A 302 21.30 -4.06 -6.95
C LEU A 302 20.73 -4.30 -8.36
N GLU A 303 20.31 -5.54 -8.61
CA GLU A 303 19.60 -5.91 -9.84
C GLU A 303 18.30 -5.10 -10.03
N GLN A 304 17.68 -4.67 -8.93
CA GLN A 304 16.51 -3.80 -8.92
C GLN A 304 16.84 -2.43 -9.49
N TRP A 305 18.01 -1.88 -9.14
CA TRP A 305 18.50 -0.60 -9.65
C TRP A 305 18.86 -0.71 -11.12
N LYS A 306 19.69 -1.70 -11.48
CA LYS A 306 20.20 -1.93 -12.84
C LYS A 306 19.11 -2.23 -13.88
N LYS A 307 17.95 -2.76 -13.46
CA LYS A 307 16.83 -3.10 -14.35
C LYS A 307 15.70 -2.06 -14.33
N ALA A 308 15.73 -1.08 -13.43
CA ALA A 308 14.74 -0.03 -13.41
C ALA A 308 14.90 0.88 -14.63
N GLU A 309 13.78 1.40 -15.11
CA GLU A 309 13.69 2.23 -16.30
C GLU A 309 13.59 3.71 -15.97
N GLU A 310 13.06 4.05 -14.78
CA GLU A 310 12.80 5.42 -14.36
C GLU A 310 13.36 5.66 -12.95
N LEU A 311 14.04 6.78 -12.77
CA LEU A 311 14.56 7.22 -11.47
C LEU A 311 14.00 8.61 -11.14
N HIS A 312 13.42 8.75 -9.96
CA HIS A 312 13.03 10.04 -9.40
C HIS A 312 13.94 10.38 -8.24
N LEU A 313 14.57 11.55 -8.31
CA LEU A 313 15.48 12.06 -7.31
C LEU A 313 14.95 13.39 -6.76
N LYS A 314 15.16 13.59 -5.45
CA LYS A 314 14.80 14.81 -4.75
C LYS A 314 16.07 15.49 -4.24
N TYR A 315 16.14 16.81 -4.37
CA TYR A 315 17.32 17.64 -4.06
C TYR A 315 18.47 17.48 -5.04
N ASN A 316 19.47 16.64 -4.77
CA ASN A 316 20.63 16.50 -5.65
C ASN A 316 20.69 15.10 -6.26
N TRP A 317 21.39 14.95 -7.38
CA TRP A 317 21.65 13.65 -8.01
C TRP A 317 23.15 13.36 -8.10
N ASP A 318 23.97 14.41 -7.96
CA ASP A 318 25.43 14.45 -8.02
C ASP A 318 26.16 13.55 -7.01
N TYR A 319 25.43 12.78 -6.19
CA TYR A 319 26.01 11.75 -5.33
C TYR A 319 26.15 10.38 -6.01
N PHE A 320 25.47 10.15 -7.14
CA PHE A 320 25.70 8.99 -7.99
C PHE A 320 26.73 9.29 -9.08
N TYR A 321 27.50 8.28 -9.50
CA TYR A 321 28.32 8.41 -10.69
C TYR A 321 27.46 8.31 -11.94
N ASP A 322 27.87 8.97 -13.02
CA ASP A 322 27.14 8.99 -14.28
C ASP A 322 26.91 7.56 -14.81
N GLU A 323 27.91 6.69 -14.67
CA GLU A 323 27.90 5.28 -15.07
C GLU A 323 26.79 4.47 -14.38
N ASP A 324 26.43 4.84 -13.15
CA ASP A 324 25.35 4.19 -12.38
C ASP A 324 23.96 4.68 -12.79
N LEU A 325 23.89 5.71 -13.65
CA LEU A 325 22.66 6.37 -14.07
C LEU A 325 22.35 6.17 -15.56
N ILE A 326 23.36 5.96 -16.41
CA ILE A 326 23.18 5.95 -17.88
C ILE A 326 22.15 4.92 -18.42
N HIS A 327 21.84 3.85 -17.67
CA HIS A 327 20.88 2.82 -18.12
C HIS A 327 19.41 3.23 -17.94
N PHE A 328 19.11 4.22 -17.08
CA PHE A 328 17.74 4.68 -16.90
C PHE A 328 17.24 5.41 -18.15
N LYS A 329 16.01 5.10 -18.55
CA LYS A 329 15.34 5.69 -19.72
C LYS A 329 14.77 7.06 -19.43
N ARG A 330 14.39 7.32 -18.16
CA ARG A 330 13.76 8.57 -17.73
C ARG A 330 14.22 8.99 -16.35
N PHE A 331 14.36 10.30 -16.19
CA PHE A 331 14.67 10.92 -14.92
C PHE A 331 13.65 11.98 -14.56
N HIS A 332 13.39 12.08 -13.27
CA HIS A 332 12.51 13.08 -12.70
C HIS A 332 13.20 13.74 -11.51
N PHE A 333 13.25 15.06 -11.53
CA PHE A 333 13.91 15.87 -10.51
C PHE A 333 12.88 16.75 -9.82
N THR A 334 12.94 16.81 -8.51
CA THR A 334 12.08 17.67 -7.68
C THR A 334 12.91 18.34 -6.60
N ASP A 335 12.62 19.62 -6.32
CA ASP A 335 13.32 20.41 -5.30
C ASP A 335 14.85 20.47 -5.53
N CYS A 336 15.29 20.49 -6.79
CA CYS A 336 16.70 20.46 -7.16
C CYS A 336 17.27 21.85 -7.45
N ASP A 337 18.43 22.15 -6.87
CA ASP A 337 19.25 23.31 -7.23
C ASP A 337 20.05 22.97 -8.50
N LEU A 338 19.45 23.25 -9.66
CA LEU A 338 20.08 23.06 -10.97
C LEU A 338 20.76 24.37 -11.41
N ASP A 339 22.09 24.41 -11.29
CA ASP A 339 22.88 25.44 -11.96
C ASP A 339 23.16 25.09 -13.43
N ARG A 340 23.72 26.06 -14.16
CA ARG A 340 23.98 25.92 -15.60
C ARG A 340 24.95 24.79 -15.91
N GLU A 341 25.96 24.57 -15.08
CA GLU A 341 26.98 23.54 -15.32
C GLU A 341 26.38 22.14 -15.13
N ARG A 342 25.56 21.94 -14.10
CA ARG A 342 24.84 20.70 -13.85
C ARG A 342 23.87 20.35 -14.98
N LEU A 343 23.16 21.34 -15.53
CA LEU A 343 22.26 21.13 -16.67
C LEU A 343 23.03 20.72 -17.94
N ILE A 344 24.21 21.29 -18.17
CA ILE A 344 25.08 20.92 -19.30
C ILE A 344 25.59 19.50 -19.10
N HIS A 345 26.10 19.17 -17.90
CA HIS A 345 26.58 17.84 -17.55
C HIS A 345 25.48 16.78 -17.74
N LEU A 346 24.27 17.02 -17.24
CA LEU A 346 23.10 16.15 -17.46
C LEU A 346 22.77 15.93 -18.94
N ARG A 347 22.86 17.00 -19.75
CA ARG A 347 22.61 16.94 -21.20
C ARG A 347 23.68 16.12 -21.93
N GLU A 348 24.93 16.17 -21.47
CA GLU A 348 26.05 15.44 -22.07
C GLU A 348 26.03 13.95 -21.70
N VAL A 349 25.74 13.65 -20.43
CA VAL A 349 25.69 12.27 -19.90
C VAL A 349 24.51 11.48 -20.46
N SER A 350 23.43 12.15 -20.89
CA SER A 350 22.24 11.45 -21.36
C SER A 350 21.71 11.93 -22.71
N SER A 351 21.83 11.06 -23.72
CA SER A 351 21.06 11.19 -24.96
C SER A 351 19.53 11.14 -24.74
N CYS A 352 19.06 10.52 -23.64
CA CYS A 352 17.65 10.42 -23.27
C CYS A 352 17.07 11.72 -22.68
N PHE A 353 17.90 12.66 -22.19
CA PHE A 353 17.41 13.92 -21.58
C PHE A 353 16.87 14.95 -22.57
N ARG A 354 17.02 14.75 -23.89
CA ARG A 354 16.53 15.68 -24.91
C ARG A 354 15.02 15.95 -24.83
N GLN A 355 14.22 15.07 -24.22
CA GLN A 355 12.76 15.26 -24.09
C GLN A 355 12.29 15.83 -22.74
N SER A 356 12.96 15.58 -21.61
CA SER A 356 12.52 16.09 -20.30
C SER A 356 12.85 17.57 -20.06
N ILE A 357 13.96 18.07 -20.62
CA ILE A 357 14.40 19.48 -20.41
C ILE A 357 13.45 20.47 -21.11
N ASN A 358 12.78 20.08 -22.19
CA ASN A 358 11.86 20.96 -22.92
C ASN A 358 10.61 21.37 -22.11
N ASN A 359 10.29 20.68 -21.02
CA ASN A 359 9.18 21.04 -20.14
C ASN A 359 9.60 21.96 -18.97
N PHE A 360 10.90 22.16 -18.72
CA PHE A 360 11.39 22.93 -17.58
C PHE A 360 11.84 24.34 -17.94
N LEU A 361 12.37 24.59 -19.15
CA LEU A 361 12.83 25.92 -19.57
C LEU A 361 12.68 26.10 -21.10
N PRO A 362 11.59 26.71 -21.59
CA PRO A 362 11.46 27.04 -23.00
C PRO A 362 12.37 28.21 -23.45
N ASP A 363 12.90 29.01 -22.52
CA ASP A 363 13.53 30.32 -22.82
C ASP A 363 15.07 30.36 -22.78
N LEU A 364 15.74 29.21 -22.89
CA LEU A 364 17.22 29.12 -22.96
C LEU A 364 17.69 28.36 -24.21
N LEU A 365 17.08 28.69 -25.36
CA LEU A 365 17.60 28.40 -26.70
C LEU A 365 18.25 29.63 -27.32
#